data_AF-A0A8J3L9A1-F1
#
_entry.id   AF-A0A8J3L9A1-F1
#
_cell.length_a   1.000
_cell.length_b   1.000
_cell.length_c   1.000
_cell.angle_alpha   90.00
_cell.angle_beta   90.00
_cell.angle_gamma   90.00
#
_symmetry.space_group_name_H-M   'P 1'
#
loop_
_entity.id
_entity.type
_entity.pdbx_description
1 polymer ?
#
loop_
_entity_poly.entity_id
_entity_poly.type
_entity_poly.pdbx_seq_one_letter_code
_entity_poly.pdbx_strand_id
1 'polypeptide(L)'
;MSLRKHFAAAALVLGAPLAAVAVAQPAQAVSIVECESHASWYDCDIQPGYQVSAWYVDGVQVGWPSGPCTPGPTRHTVRADWYTSTNSGTARATFVCRA
;
A
#
# COMPACT_ATOMS: atom_id res chain seq x y z
N MET A 1 7.87 36.60 67.32
CA MET A 1 7.68 35.22 66.81
C MET A 1 7.20 35.33 65.35
N SER A 2 7.93 34.71 64.41
CA SER A 2 7.65 34.53 62.96
C SER A 2 7.32 35.76 62.09
N LEU A 3 8.20 36.30 61.24
CA LEU A 3 8.87 35.75 60.04
C LEU A 3 8.00 35.74 58.76
N ARG A 4 8.24 36.76 57.92
CA ARG A 4 8.29 36.86 56.44
C ARG A 4 7.34 36.00 55.58
N LYS A 5 6.83 36.59 54.49
CA LYS A 5 7.02 36.17 53.06
C LYS A 5 6.06 36.98 52.16
N HIS A 6 6.55 37.93 51.37
CA HIS A 6 7.13 37.81 50.03
C HIS A 6 6.08 37.53 48.94
N PHE A 7 6.01 38.51 48.04
CA PHE A 7 5.28 38.55 46.76
C PHE A 7 5.59 37.33 45.87
N ALA A 8 4.61 37.06 45.00
CA ALA A 8 4.66 36.37 43.70
C ALA A 8 3.70 35.17 43.64
N ALA A 9 2.47 35.42 43.17
CA ALA A 9 1.62 34.37 42.64
C ALA A 9 1.88 34.27 41.14
N ALA A 10 2.40 33.12 40.74
CA ALA A 10 2.88 32.80 39.42
C ALA A 10 1.76 32.76 38.38
N ALA A 11 2.06 33.28 37.19
CA ALA A 11 1.25 33.08 35.99
C ALA A 11 1.20 31.58 35.65
N LEU A 12 0.02 30.97 35.80
CA LEU A 12 -0.27 29.65 35.27
C LEU A 12 -0.33 29.73 33.74
N VAL A 13 0.79 29.42 33.09
CA VAL A 13 0.79 29.07 31.68
C VAL A 13 0.21 27.66 31.59
N LEU A 14 -1.08 27.58 31.24
CA LEU A 14 -1.75 26.35 30.86
C LEU A 14 -1.09 25.81 29.59
N GLY A 15 -0.11 24.93 29.75
CA GLY A 15 0.46 24.15 28.65
C GLY A 15 -0.58 23.15 28.15
N ALA A 16 -1.21 23.45 27.01
CA ALA A 16 -2.03 22.50 26.30
C ALA A 16 -1.14 21.33 25.83
N PRO A 17 -1.48 20.06 26.12
CA PRO A 17 -0.74 18.95 25.56
C PRO A 17 -1.03 18.92 24.06
N LEU A 18 0.00 19.15 23.25
CA LEU A 18 -0.03 18.84 21.83
C LEU A 18 -0.30 17.33 21.70
N ALA A 19 -1.54 16.96 21.43
CA ALA A 19 -1.89 15.61 21.03
C ALA A 19 -1.15 15.33 19.72
N ALA A 20 -0.06 14.59 19.80
CA ALA A 20 0.60 14.04 18.63
C ALA A 20 -0.40 13.11 17.96
N VAL A 21 -1.06 13.60 16.91
CA VAL A 21 -1.82 12.76 15.99
C VAL A 21 -0.78 11.88 15.31
N ALA A 22 -0.61 10.66 15.82
CA ALA A 22 0.07 9.62 15.10
C ALA A 22 -0.77 9.37 13.84
N VAL A 23 -0.42 10.04 12.75
CA VAL A 23 -0.89 9.67 11.42
C VAL A 23 -0.39 8.25 11.24
N ALA A 24 -1.28 7.27 11.39
CA ALA A 24 -1.00 5.90 11.05
C ALA A 24 -0.58 5.90 9.58
N GLN A 25 0.72 5.80 9.34
CA GLN A 25 1.25 5.59 8.01
C GLN A 25 0.56 4.33 7.47
N PRO A 26 0.03 4.34 6.23
CA PRO A 26 -0.55 3.13 5.68
C PRO A 26 0.55 2.08 5.74
N ALA A 27 0.30 1.02 6.52
CA ALA A 27 1.14 -0.16 6.51
C ALA A 27 1.33 -0.50 5.04
N GLN A 28 2.58 -0.45 4.57
CA GLN A 28 2.90 -0.68 3.18
C GLN A 28 2.30 -2.04 2.83
N ALA A 29 1.20 -2.02 2.09
CA ALA A 29 0.52 -3.24 1.69
C ALA A 29 1.54 -3.96 0.83
N VAL A 30 2.13 -5.03 1.37
CA VAL A 30 2.96 -5.95 0.60
C VAL A 30 2.09 -6.34 -0.59
N SER A 31 2.51 -5.94 -1.79
CA SER A 31 1.77 -6.26 -3.01
C SER A 31 1.82 -7.78 -3.16
N ILE A 32 0.70 -8.45 -2.89
CA ILE A 32 0.61 -9.90 -3.06
C ILE A 32 0.53 -10.31 -4.53
N VAL A 33 0.46 -9.34 -5.45
CA VAL A 33 0.65 -9.56 -6.89
C VAL A 33 2.01 -8.98 -7.27
N GLU A 34 2.80 -9.76 -7.98
CA GLU A 34 4.11 -9.37 -8.50
C GLU A 34 4.11 -9.56 -10.01
N CYS A 35 4.76 -8.65 -10.73
CA CYS A 35 4.80 -8.67 -12.18
C CYS A 35 6.23 -8.52 -12.65
N GLU A 36 6.65 -9.41 -13.53
CA GLU A 36 7.94 -9.38 -14.21
C GLU A 36 7.72 -8.98 -15.66
N SER A 37 8.54 -8.04 -16.13
CA SER A 37 8.56 -7.63 -17.54
C SER A 37 9.89 -8.03 -18.15
N HIS A 38 9.83 -8.70 -19.30
CA HIS A 38 10.96 -9.06 -20.13
C HIS A 38 10.88 -8.28 -21.46
N ALA A 39 11.93 -8.42 -22.28
CA ALA A 39 12.07 -7.70 -23.55
C ALA A 39 10.88 -7.83 -24.51
N SER A 40 10.15 -8.96 -24.48
CA SER A 40 9.04 -9.25 -25.39
C SER A 40 7.77 -9.79 -24.73
N TRP A 41 7.78 -10.02 -23.42
CA TRP A 41 6.65 -10.60 -22.69
C TRP A 41 6.64 -10.16 -21.23
N TYR A 42 5.49 -10.30 -20.59
CA TYR A 42 5.33 -10.13 -19.16
C TYR A 42 4.59 -11.33 -18.58
N ASP A 43 4.79 -11.55 -17.30
CA ASP A 43 4.02 -12.49 -16.51
C ASP A 43 3.84 -11.92 -15.11
N CYS A 44 2.73 -12.27 -14.48
CA CYS A 44 2.40 -11.83 -13.16
C CYS A 44 1.89 -12.99 -12.34
N ASP A 45 2.33 -13.04 -11.10
CA ASP A 45 1.93 -14.07 -10.16
C ASP A 45 1.32 -13.45 -8.91
N ILE A 46 0.49 -14.24 -8.23
CA ILE A 46 0.06 -13.95 -6.87
C ILE A 46 0.94 -14.75 -5.90
N GLN A 47 1.23 -14.18 -4.74
CA GLN A 47 2.00 -14.86 -3.71
C GLN A 47 1.36 -16.21 -3.34
N PRO A 48 2.18 -17.22 -2.99
CA PRO A 48 1.66 -18.49 -2.51
C PRO A 48 0.70 -18.34 -1.33
N GLY A 49 -0.33 -19.18 -1.29
CA GLY A 49 -1.36 -19.17 -0.23
C GLY A 49 -2.60 -18.35 -0.56
N TYR A 50 -2.59 -17.61 -1.67
CA TYR A 50 -3.75 -16.92 -2.22
C TYR A 50 -4.28 -17.66 -3.45
N GLN A 51 -5.61 -17.75 -3.57
CA GLN A 51 -6.29 -18.25 -4.77
C GLN A 51 -6.87 -17.08 -5.53
N VAL A 52 -6.86 -17.14 -6.87
CA VAL A 52 -7.40 -16.08 -7.72
C VAL A 52 -8.73 -16.50 -8.31
N SER A 53 -9.74 -15.65 -8.17
CA SER A 53 -11.04 -15.83 -8.83
C SER A 53 -11.11 -15.12 -10.18
N ALA A 54 -10.40 -13.99 -10.34
CA ALA A 54 -10.33 -13.28 -11.61
C ALA A 54 -9.06 -12.43 -11.75
N TRP A 55 -8.51 -12.41 -12.96
CA TRP A 55 -7.40 -11.56 -13.36
C TRP A 55 -7.86 -10.46 -14.30
N TYR A 56 -7.26 -9.28 -14.17
CA TYR A 56 -7.48 -8.17 -15.09
C TYR A 56 -6.18 -7.47 -15.43
N VAL A 57 -6.01 -7.12 -16.70
CA VAL A 57 -4.91 -6.29 -17.21
C VAL A 57 -5.54 -5.06 -17.83
N ASP A 58 -5.17 -3.88 -17.33
CA ASP A 58 -5.72 -2.57 -17.73
C ASP A 58 -7.26 -2.52 -17.71
N GLY A 59 -7.86 -3.24 -16.75
CA GLY A 59 -9.31 -3.32 -16.57
C GLY A 59 -10.02 -4.39 -17.40
N VAL A 60 -9.32 -5.05 -18.33
CA VAL A 60 -9.86 -6.16 -19.14
C VAL A 60 -9.65 -7.48 -18.42
N GLN A 61 -10.70 -8.28 -18.25
CA GLN A 61 -10.58 -9.60 -17.64
C GLN A 61 -9.85 -10.57 -18.57
N VAL A 62 -8.89 -11.31 -18.02
CA VAL A 62 -8.06 -12.28 -18.75
C VAL A 62 -8.08 -13.64 -18.04
N GLY A 63 -7.75 -14.70 -18.77
CA GLY A 63 -7.61 -16.04 -18.18
C GLY A 63 -6.33 -16.20 -17.34
N TRP A 64 -5.23 -15.59 -17.81
CA TRP A 64 -3.96 -15.55 -17.11
C TRP A 64 -3.29 -14.19 -17.35
N PRO A 65 -2.62 -13.57 -16.36
CA PRO A 65 -2.05 -12.23 -16.47
C PRO A 65 -0.65 -12.28 -17.10
N SER A 66 -0.54 -12.90 -18.26
CA SER A 66 0.69 -12.96 -19.06
C SER A 66 0.41 -12.65 -20.52
N GLY A 67 1.43 -12.21 -21.25
CA GLY A 67 1.27 -11.89 -22.66
C GLY A 67 2.43 -11.16 -23.29
N PRO A 68 2.29 -10.76 -24.57
CA PRO A 68 3.30 -9.98 -25.26
C PRO A 68 3.49 -8.62 -24.58
N CYS A 69 4.74 -8.17 -24.50
CA CYS A 69 5.13 -6.88 -23.96
C CYS A 69 5.91 -6.12 -25.05
N THR A 70 5.48 -4.91 -25.36
CA THR A 70 6.23 -4.02 -26.27
C THR A 70 6.94 -2.97 -25.42
N PRO A 71 8.29 -2.89 -25.42
CA PRO A 71 9.01 -1.91 -24.64
C PRO A 71 8.54 -0.48 -24.89
N GLY A 72 8.27 0.25 -23.82
CA GLY A 72 7.73 1.60 -23.90
C GLY A 72 7.46 2.20 -22.52
N PRO A 73 7.12 3.50 -22.45
CA PRO A 73 6.87 4.18 -21.18
C PRO A 73 5.50 3.87 -20.56
N THR A 74 4.66 3.11 -21.27
CA THR A 74 3.28 2.81 -20.84
C THR A 74 3.30 1.96 -19.57
N ARG A 75 2.58 2.43 -18.55
CA ARG A 75 2.35 1.68 -17.32
C ARG A 75 1.08 0.85 -17.47
N HIS A 76 1.23 -0.46 -17.25
CA HIS A 76 0.13 -1.41 -17.19
C HIS A 76 -0.25 -1.67 -15.75
N THR A 77 -1.53 -1.92 -15.50
CA THR A 77 -2.06 -2.28 -14.19
C THR A 77 -2.63 -3.69 -14.23
N VAL A 78 -2.14 -4.54 -13.33
CA VAL A 78 -2.70 -5.87 -13.10
C VAL A 78 -3.51 -5.86 -11.82
N ARG A 79 -4.69 -6.45 -11.86
CA ARG A 79 -5.56 -6.67 -10.71
C ARG A 79 -5.85 -8.15 -10.56
N ALA A 80 -5.69 -8.67 -9.35
CA ALA A 80 -6.19 -9.98 -8.95
C ALA A 80 -7.35 -9.78 -7.97
N ASP A 81 -8.49 -10.36 -8.26
CA ASP A 81 -9.51 -10.61 -7.24
C ASP A 81 -9.19 -11.97 -6.62
N TRP A 82 -8.92 -11.99 -5.31
CA TRP A 82 -8.33 -13.13 -4.61
C TRP A 82 -9.15 -13.55 -3.39
N TYR A 83 -8.95 -14.79 -2.97
CA TYR A 83 -9.52 -15.33 -1.74
C TYR A 83 -8.58 -16.35 -1.08
N THR A 84 -8.78 -16.54 0.22
CA THR A 84 -8.23 -17.62 1.05
C THR A 84 -9.39 -18.37 1.70
N SER A 85 -9.11 -19.28 2.64
CA SER A 85 -10.16 -19.95 3.41
C SER A 85 -10.95 -19.02 4.35
N THR A 86 -10.42 -17.84 4.68
CA THR A 86 -10.99 -16.95 5.71
C THR A 86 -11.19 -15.52 5.25
N ASN A 87 -10.65 -15.13 4.09
CA ASN A 87 -10.71 -13.75 3.64
C ASN A 87 -10.75 -13.66 2.10
N SER A 88 -11.13 -12.50 1.58
CA SER A 88 -11.08 -12.19 0.17
C SER A 88 -10.79 -10.71 -0.04
N GLY A 89 -10.32 -10.36 -1.23
CA GLY A 89 -10.03 -8.97 -1.55
C GLY A 89 -9.55 -8.77 -2.98
N THR A 90 -8.99 -7.59 -3.20
CA THR A 90 -8.41 -7.20 -4.48
C THR A 90 -6.97 -6.76 -4.24
N ALA A 91 -6.05 -7.23 -5.08
CA ALA A 91 -4.66 -6.82 -5.11
C ALA A 91 -4.33 -6.19 -6.46
N ARG A 92 -3.38 -5.26 -6.48
CA ARG A 92 -2.96 -4.56 -7.70
C ARG A 92 -1.45 -4.43 -7.77
N ALA A 93 -0.92 -4.66 -8.95
CA ALA A 93 0.47 -4.35 -9.30
C ALA A 93 0.49 -3.46 -10.54
N THR A 94 1.59 -2.74 -10.73
CA THR A 94 1.83 -2.02 -11.98
C THR A 94 3.20 -2.35 -12.52
N PHE A 95 3.31 -2.52 -13.82
CA PHE A 95 4.57 -2.76 -14.50
C PHE A 95 4.70 -1.87 -15.74
N VAL A 96 5.91 -1.83 -16.29
CA VAL A 96 6.22 -1.15 -17.56
C VAL A 96 7.00 -2.16 -18.38
N CYS A 97 6.69 -2.33 -19.66
CA CYS A 97 7.48 -3.19 -20.53
C CYS A 97 8.90 -2.61 -20.69
N ARG A 98 9.89 -3.33 -20.18
CA ARG A 98 11.31 -2.98 -20.31
C ARG A 98 11.93 -3.71 -21.51
N ALA A 99 12.91 -3.07 -22.14
CA ALA A 99 13.73 -3.68 -23.20
C ALA A 99 14.80 -4.59 -22.60
#